data_AF-A0A819GPZ0-F1
#
_entry.id   AF-A0A819GPZ0-F1
#
_cell.length_a   1.000
_cell.length_b   1.000
_cell.length_c   1.000
_cell.angle_alpha   90.00
_cell.angle_beta   90.00
_cell.angle_gamma   90.00
#
_symmetry.space_group_name_H-M   'P 1'
#
loop_
_entity.id
_entity.type
_entity.pdbx_description
1 polymer ?
#
loop_
_entity_poly.entity_id
_entity_poly.type
_entity_poly.pdbx_seq_one_letter_code
_entity_poly.pdbx_strand_id
1 'polypeptide(L)'
;MEIDTLGDRRRTPLHVACEKGHIKLVRFLLENGASTTIRDARCYNCLEIAITGQHEDIVKILFDHPAWREMMRNAQPIEQSEGFDTPMRKLIRYLPNVAVWVIDNKFTTTIGGPGQKIHKTNYDYEFYEDMQKVHKWYLK
;
A
#
# COMPACT_ATOMS: atom_id res chain seq x y z
N MET A 1 -16.87 18.91 -5.88
CA MET A 1 -17.07 17.50 -6.27
C MET A 1 -16.72 16.67 -5.06
N GLU A 2 -17.59 15.76 -4.65
CA GLU A 2 -17.27 14.81 -3.59
C GLU A 2 -16.39 13.71 -4.23
N ILE A 3 -15.08 13.76 -3.99
CA ILE A 3 -14.08 12.92 -4.66
C ILE A 3 -14.09 11.46 -4.14
N ASP A 4 -14.64 11.25 -2.95
CA ASP A 4 -14.69 9.98 -2.23
C ASP A 4 -16.09 9.36 -2.22
N THR A 5 -16.97 9.77 -3.13
CA THR A 5 -18.32 9.19 -3.24
C THR A 5 -18.25 7.68 -3.35
N LEU A 6 -18.98 6.99 -2.47
CA LEU A 6 -19.05 5.54 -2.46
C LEU A 6 -20.09 5.07 -3.49
N GLY A 7 -19.62 4.37 -4.51
CA GLY A 7 -20.46 3.64 -5.45
C GLY A 7 -20.74 2.21 -4.99
N ASP A 8 -21.13 1.37 -5.95
CA ASP A 8 -21.40 -0.04 -5.70
C ASP A 8 -20.21 -0.75 -5.03
N ARG A 9 -20.53 -1.58 -4.03
CA ARG A 9 -19.54 -2.30 -3.20
C ARG A 9 -18.62 -1.37 -2.40
N ARG A 10 -19.09 -0.18 -2.04
CA ARG A 10 -18.33 0.84 -1.27
C ARG A 10 -17.03 1.26 -1.97
N ARG A 11 -17.03 1.27 -3.30
CA ARG A 11 -15.85 1.67 -4.09
C ARG A 11 -15.85 3.16 -4.36
N THR A 12 -14.71 3.80 -4.14
CA THR A 12 -14.46 5.20 -4.54
C THR A 12 -14.00 5.26 -6.00
N PRO A 13 -14.02 6.45 -6.64
CA PRO A 13 -13.41 6.65 -7.95
C PRO A 13 -11.95 6.18 -8.01
N LEU A 14 -11.19 6.33 -6.92
CA LEU A 14 -9.80 5.89 -6.82
C LEU A 14 -9.67 4.36 -6.89
N HIS A 15 -10.58 3.61 -6.24
CA HIS A 15 -10.61 2.14 -6.36
C HIS A 15 -10.79 1.70 -7.81
N VAL A 16 -11.73 2.32 -8.54
CA VAL A 16 -12.01 1.97 -9.94
C VAL A 16 -10.82 2.33 -10.84
N ALA A 17 -10.20 3.49 -10.63
CA ALA A 17 -9.01 3.91 -11.38
C ALA A 17 -7.83 2.94 -11.17
N CYS A 18 -7.60 2.50 -9.93
CA CYS A 18 -6.59 1.49 -9.58
C CYS A 18 -6.91 0.12 -10.19
N GLU A 19 -8.17 -0.33 -10.14
CA GLU A 19 -8.60 -1.62 -10.72
C GLU A 19 -8.37 -1.65 -12.25
N LYS A 20 -8.66 -0.54 -12.93
CA LYS A 20 -8.59 -0.42 -14.39
C LYS A 20 -7.21 -0.04 -14.93
N GLY A 21 -6.21 0.20 -14.07
CA GLY A 21 -4.87 0.56 -14.55
C GLY A 21 -4.77 2.00 -15.10
N HIS A 22 -5.70 2.90 -14.74
CA HIS A 22 -5.77 4.24 -15.32
C HIS A 22 -4.83 5.24 -14.60
N ILE A 23 -3.54 5.16 -14.92
CA ILE A 23 -2.46 5.98 -14.31
C ILE A 23 -2.80 7.48 -14.23
N LYS A 24 -3.25 8.08 -15.34
CA LYS A 24 -3.58 9.52 -15.40
C LYS A 24 -4.71 9.89 -14.43
N LEU A 25 -5.74 9.03 -14.35
CA LEU A 25 -6.88 9.25 -13.47
C LEU A 25 -6.49 9.07 -12.01
N VAL A 26 -5.64 8.08 -11.69
CA VAL A 26 -5.09 7.91 -10.33
C VAL A 26 -4.36 9.17 -9.88
N ARG A 27 -3.43 9.68 -10.69
CA ARG A 27 -2.69 10.92 -10.35
C ARG A 27 -3.63 12.08 -10.12
N PHE A 28 -4.57 12.29 -11.04
CA PHE A 28 -5.56 13.36 -10.92
C PHE A 28 -6.38 13.26 -9.62
N LEU A 29 -6.85 12.06 -9.25
CA LEU A 29 -7.62 11.86 -8.03
C LEU A 29 -6.78 12.12 -6.77
N LEU A 30 -5.53 11.64 -6.74
CA LEU A 30 -4.62 11.88 -5.62
C LEU A 30 -4.29 13.38 -5.47
N GLU A 31 -4.03 14.08 -6.57
CA GLU A 31 -3.78 15.53 -6.59
C GLU A 31 -4.97 16.35 -6.10
N ASN A 32 -6.20 15.84 -6.28
CA ASN A 32 -7.42 16.45 -5.77
C ASN A 32 -7.77 16.02 -4.34
N GLY A 33 -6.90 15.29 -3.65
CA GLY A 33 -7.04 14.92 -2.24
C GLY A 33 -7.88 13.68 -1.97
N ALA A 34 -8.04 12.78 -2.95
CA ALA A 34 -8.82 11.56 -2.78
C ALA A 34 -8.27 10.70 -1.62
N SER A 35 -9.16 10.18 -0.78
CA SER A 35 -8.74 9.38 0.35
C SER A 35 -8.23 8.01 -0.10
N THR A 36 -7.01 7.69 0.34
CA THR A 36 -6.30 6.47 -0.03
C THR A 36 -6.53 5.33 0.96
N THR A 37 -7.21 5.60 2.09
CA THR A 37 -7.42 4.65 3.19
C THR A 37 -8.83 4.06 3.20
N ILE A 38 -9.75 4.57 2.37
CA ILE A 38 -11.09 4.01 2.22
C ILE A 38 -10.97 2.56 1.76
N ARG A 39 -11.76 1.68 2.38
CA ARG A 39 -11.81 0.26 2.08
C ARG A 39 -13.12 -0.07 1.35
N ASP A 40 -13.02 -0.92 0.33
CA ASP A 40 -14.18 -1.47 -0.39
C ASP A 40 -14.93 -2.54 0.43
N ALA A 41 -15.96 -3.17 -0.15
CA ALA A 41 -16.73 -4.22 0.51
C ALA A 41 -15.93 -5.50 0.83
N ARG A 42 -14.74 -5.68 0.24
CA ARG A 42 -13.79 -6.77 0.57
C ARG A 42 -12.71 -6.30 1.54
N CYS A 43 -12.91 -5.12 2.11
CA CYS A 43 -11.98 -4.43 2.98
C CYS A 43 -10.64 -4.07 2.31
N TYR A 44 -10.57 -4.02 0.98
CA TYR A 44 -9.38 -3.62 0.24
C TYR A 44 -9.35 -2.12 0.02
N ASN A 45 -8.17 -1.51 0.21
CA ASN A 45 -7.94 -0.13 -0.18
C ASN A 45 -7.42 -0.03 -1.63
N CYS A 46 -7.21 1.19 -2.12
CA CYS A 46 -6.75 1.44 -3.48
C CYS A 46 -5.39 0.79 -3.80
N LEU A 47 -4.48 0.69 -2.82
CA LEU A 47 -3.18 0.04 -2.98
C LEU A 47 -3.34 -1.47 -3.21
N GLU A 48 -4.14 -2.15 -2.41
CA GLU A 48 -4.38 -3.58 -2.58
C GLU A 48 -5.11 -3.91 -3.89
N ILE A 49 -6.02 -3.04 -4.34
CA ILE A 49 -6.63 -3.16 -5.66
C ILE A 49 -5.56 -3.02 -6.76
N ALA A 50 -4.66 -2.04 -6.66
CA ALA A 50 -3.59 -1.88 -7.65
C ALA A 50 -2.62 -3.08 -7.66
N ILE A 51 -2.29 -3.64 -6.49
CA ILE A 51 -1.42 -4.82 -6.36
C ILE A 51 -2.09 -6.06 -6.96
N THR A 52 -3.34 -6.32 -6.62
CA THR A 52 -4.09 -7.48 -7.14
C THR A 52 -4.36 -7.37 -8.65
N GLY A 53 -4.53 -6.14 -9.15
CA GLY A 53 -4.56 -5.82 -10.58
C GLY A 53 -3.20 -5.83 -11.27
N GLN A 54 -2.09 -6.04 -10.53
CA GLN A 54 -0.71 -6.06 -11.04
C GLN A 54 -0.28 -4.77 -11.77
N HIS A 55 -0.84 -3.63 -11.37
CA HIS A 55 -0.54 -2.33 -11.99
C HIS A 55 0.68 -1.68 -11.33
N GLU A 56 1.88 -2.15 -11.67
CA GLU A 56 3.16 -1.75 -11.03
C GLU A 56 3.37 -0.23 -10.97
N ASP A 57 3.09 0.48 -12.06
CA ASP A 57 3.26 1.94 -12.13
C ASP A 57 2.33 2.67 -11.15
N ILE A 58 1.11 2.17 -10.99
CA ILE A 58 0.15 2.72 -10.03
C ILE A 58 0.61 2.44 -8.61
N VAL A 59 1.12 1.24 -8.34
CA VAL A 59 1.68 0.89 -7.03
C VAL A 59 2.82 1.85 -6.67
N LYS A 60 3.75 2.09 -7.59
CA LYS A 60 4.84 3.06 -7.38
C LYS A 60 4.32 4.48 -7.09
N ILE A 61 3.32 4.93 -7.85
CA ILE A 61 2.66 6.24 -7.61
C ILE A 61 2.05 6.32 -6.21
N LEU A 62 1.37 5.26 -5.77
CA LEU A 62 0.77 5.21 -4.42
C LEU A 62 1.85 5.19 -3.33
N PHE A 63 3.00 4.56 -3.55
CA PHE A 63 4.15 4.61 -2.64
C PHE A 63 4.88 5.95 -2.60
N ASP A 64 4.70 6.80 -3.63
CA ASP A 64 5.20 8.17 -3.62
C ASP A 64 4.26 9.15 -2.89
N HIS A 65 3.02 8.75 -2.64
CA HIS A 65 2.07 9.54 -1.86
C HIS A 65 2.44 9.54 -0.36
N PRO A 66 2.36 10.69 0.35
CA PRO A 66 2.79 10.78 1.76
C PRO A 66 2.03 9.83 2.71
N ALA A 67 0.80 9.46 2.35
CA ALA A 67 -0.02 8.54 3.14
C ALA A 67 0.23 7.04 2.85
N TRP A 68 1.28 6.67 2.11
CA TRP A 68 1.55 5.27 1.73
C TRP A 68 1.63 4.33 2.95
N ARG A 69 2.16 4.81 4.09
CA ARG A 69 2.23 4.03 5.34
C ARG A 69 0.85 3.66 5.86
N GLU A 70 -0.10 4.60 5.80
CA GLU A 70 -1.49 4.35 6.21
C GLU A 70 -2.17 3.37 5.25
N MET A 71 -1.83 3.39 3.95
CA MET A 71 -2.31 2.38 3.00
C MET A 71 -1.76 0.98 3.31
N MET A 72 -0.51 0.89 3.78
CA MET A 72 0.12 -0.37 4.17
C MET A 72 -0.41 -0.95 5.49
N ARG A 73 -1.00 -0.11 6.35
CA ARG A 73 -1.67 -0.51 7.60
C ARG A 73 -3.07 -1.08 7.34
N ASN A 74 -3.14 -2.08 6.46
CA ASN A 74 -4.33 -2.89 6.28
C ASN A 74 -3.99 -4.37 6.47
N ALA A 75 -4.97 -5.16 6.89
CA ALA A 75 -4.81 -6.60 7.08
C ALA A 75 -6.17 -7.27 7.03
N GLN A 76 -6.29 -8.36 6.27
CA GLN A 76 -7.50 -9.17 6.24
C GLN A 76 -7.22 -10.57 6.78
N PRO A 77 -8.09 -11.18 7.60
CA PRO A 77 -7.90 -12.55 8.01
C PRO A 77 -7.93 -13.45 6.77
N ILE A 78 -7.00 -14.40 6.71
CA ILE A 78 -7.04 -15.43 5.67
C ILE A 78 -8.08 -16.45 6.11
N GLU A 79 -9.07 -16.72 5.26
CA GLU A 79 -10.08 -17.74 5.55
C GLU A 79 -9.40 -19.07 5.90
N GLN A 80 -9.84 -19.68 7.01
CA GLN A 80 -9.35 -20.98 7.47
C GLN A 80 -7.85 -21.00 7.86
N SER A 81 -7.26 -19.84 8.15
CA SER A 81 -5.87 -19.72 8.61
C SER A 81 -5.77 -18.73 9.77
N GLU A 82 -4.80 -18.94 10.66
CA GLU A 82 -4.44 -17.98 11.72
C GLU A 82 -3.65 -16.76 11.18
N GLY A 83 -3.38 -16.74 9.87
CA GLY A 83 -2.65 -15.69 9.18
C GLY A 83 -3.51 -14.51 8.73
N PHE A 84 -2.86 -13.37 8.48
CA PHE A 84 -3.46 -12.22 7.82
C PHE A 84 -2.88 -12.03 6.41
N ASP A 85 -3.70 -11.63 5.45
CA ASP A 85 -3.28 -11.16 4.14
C ASP A 85 -3.03 -9.65 4.26
N THR A 86 -1.74 -9.29 4.38
CA THR A 86 -1.29 -7.90 4.46
C THR A 86 -0.92 -7.38 3.06
N PRO A 87 -0.92 -6.06 2.84
CA PRO A 87 -0.41 -5.46 1.61
C PRO A 87 1.01 -5.93 1.26
N MET A 88 1.88 -6.13 2.26
CA MET A 88 3.23 -6.67 2.03
C MET A 88 3.22 -8.12 1.54
N ARG A 89 2.38 -9.00 2.12
CA ARG A 89 2.20 -10.38 1.62
C ARG A 89 1.64 -10.40 0.21
N LYS A 90 0.68 -9.52 -0.10
CA LYS A 90 0.15 -9.35 -1.46
C LYS A 90 1.22 -8.88 -2.44
N LEU A 91 2.07 -7.91 -2.06
CA LEU A 91 3.20 -7.47 -2.89
C LEU A 91 4.13 -8.62 -3.21
N ILE A 92 4.54 -9.41 -2.21
CA ILE A 92 5.41 -10.58 -2.43
C ILE A 92 4.73 -11.60 -3.36
N ARG A 93 3.42 -11.83 -3.21
CA ARG A 93 2.66 -12.81 -4.00
C ARG A 93 2.43 -12.39 -5.45
N TYR A 94 2.06 -11.13 -5.69
CA TYR A 94 1.59 -10.65 -6.99
C TYR A 94 2.63 -9.81 -7.75
N LEU A 95 3.48 -9.06 -7.03
CA LEU A 95 4.45 -8.12 -7.60
C LEU A 95 5.81 -8.23 -6.89
N PRO A 96 6.50 -9.39 -6.95
CA PRO A 96 7.71 -9.64 -6.17
C PRO A 96 8.84 -8.63 -6.46
N ASN A 97 8.99 -8.19 -7.71
CA ASN A 97 9.97 -7.18 -8.09
C ASN A 97 9.68 -5.82 -7.43
N VAL A 98 8.40 -5.44 -7.36
CA VAL A 98 7.98 -4.21 -6.68
C VAL A 98 8.13 -4.36 -5.16
N ALA A 99 7.90 -5.55 -4.60
CA ALA A 99 8.12 -5.81 -3.19
C ALA A 99 9.58 -5.54 -2.79
N VAL A 100 10.54 -6.06 -3.56
CA VAL A 100 11.98 -5.79 -3.36
C VAL A 100 12.25 -4.29 -3.46
N TRP A 101 11.73 -3.63 -4.50
CA TRP A 101 11.89 -2.19 -4.66
C TRP A 101 11.33 -1.38 -3.47
N VAL A 102 10.16 -1.73 -2.94
CA VAL A 102 9.54 -1.07 -1.78
C VAL A 102 10.42 -1.22 -0.55
N ILE A 103 10.93 -2.42 -0.30
CA ILE A 103 11.85 -2.68 0.80
C ILE A 103 13.08 -1.77 0.66
N ASP A 104 13.72 -1.81 -0.50
CA ASP A 104 14.98 -1.11 -0.73
C ASP A 104 14.81 0.41 -0.69
N ASN A 105 13.70 0.96 -1.20
CA ASN A 105 13.53 2.40 -1.39
C ASN A 105 12.69 3.08 -0.31
N LYS A 106 11.79 2.35 0.36
CA LYS A 106 10.86 2.93 1.35
C LYS A 106 11.15 2.45 2.77
N PHE A 107 11.69 1.23 2.94
CA PHE A 107 11.98 0.66 4.26
C PHE A 107 13.45 0.76 4.66
N THR A 108 14.33 1.25 3.78
CA THR A 108 15.71 1.56 4.16
C THR A 108 15.92 3.06 4.29
N THR A 109 16.68 3.46 5.30
CA THR A 109 17.21 4.82 5.41
C THR A 109 18.71 4.72 5.60
N THR A 110 19.47 5.21 4.64
CA THR A 110 20.93 5.29 4.73
C THR A 110 21.31 6.60 5.39
N ILE A 111 21.91 6.51 6.58
CA ILE A 111 22.49 7.66 7.27
C ILE A 111 23.98 7.69 6.91
N GLY A 112 24.37 8.72 6.17
CA GLY A 112 25.75 8.94 5.71
C GLY A 112 25.88 8.89 4.17
N GLY A 113 26.51 9.92 3.59
CA GLY A 113 26.83 9.98 2.16
C GLY A 113 28.27 9.55 1.83
N PRO A 114 28.65 9.48 0.54
CA PRO A 114 30.02 9.16 0.13
C PRO A 114 31.03 10.14 0.77
N GLY A 115 31.92 9.63 1.61
CA GLY A 115 32.94 10.42 2.33
C GLY A 115 32.66 10.69 3.82
N GLN A 116 31.53 10.25 4.38
CA GLN A 116 31.26 10.33 5.82
C GLN A 116 31.68 9.03 6.55
N LYS A 117 32.27 9.17 7.74
CA LYS A 117 32.82 8.07 8.58
C LYS A 117 31.77 7.05 9.08
N ILE A 118 30.49 7.32 8.88
CA ILE A 118 29.38 6.52 9.38
C ILE A 118 28.53 6.15 8.16
N HIS A 119 28.56 4.89 7.76
CA HIS A 119 27.65 4.33 6.76
C HIS A 119 26.74 3.35 7.49
N LYS A 120 25.59 3.84 7.98
CA LYS A 120 24.63 3.01 8.72
C LYS A 120 23.32 2.94 7.93
N THR A 121 22.98 1.75 7.47
CA THR A 121 21.67 1.44 6.89
C THR A 121 20.73 1.04 8.01
N ASN A 122 19.63 1.77 8.17
CA ASN A 122 18.56 1.40 9.09
C ASN A 122 17.42 0.72 8.30
N TYR A 123 16.93 -0.40 8.80
CA TYR A 123 15.81 -1.14 8.20
C TYR A 123 14.56 -0.94 9.04
N ASP A 124 13.46 -0.57 8.40
CA ASP A 124 12.14 -0.47 9.02
C ASP A 124 11.45 -1.83 8.99
N TYR A 125 11.26 -2.40 10.17
CA TYR A 125 10.59 -3.68 10.36
C TYR A 125 9.08 -3.55 10.66
N GLU A 126 8.48 -2.35 10.59
CA GLU A 126 7.06 -2.10 10.91
C GLU A 126 6.11 -3.03 10.13
N PHE A 127 6.43 -3.31 8.87
CA PHE A 127 5.61 -4.12 7.97
C PHE A 127 6.10 -5.56 7.77
N TYR A 128 7.14 -5.96 8.52
CA TYR A 128 7.60 -7.34 8.60
C TYR A 128 6.87 -8.06 9.75
N GLU A 129 6.48 -9.33 9.52
CA GLU A 129 5.43 -10.09 10.22
C GLU A 129 5.55 -10.14 11.76
N ASP A 130 5.06 -9.08 12.42
CA ASP A 130 4.69 -9.09 13.83
C ASP A 130 3.18 -9.29 13.93
N MET A 131 2.77 -10.54 14.14
CA MET A 131 1.36 -10.94 14.18
C MET A 131 0.55 -10.19 15.26
N GLN A 132 1.19 -9.72 16.34
CA GLN A 132 0.50 -8.90 17.36
C GLN A 132 0.22 -7.48 16.84
N LYS A 133 1.14 -6.89 16.06
CA LYS A 133 0.91 -5.58 15.43
C LYS A 133 -0.12 -5.67 14.31
N VAL A 134 -0.07 -6.72 13.49
CA VAL A 134 -1.03 -6.94 12.40
C VAL A 134 -2.45 -7.11 12.95
N HIS A 135 -2.61 -7.84 14.07
CA HIS A 135 -3.89 -7.95 14.75
C HIS A 135 -4.46 -6.59 15.19
N LYS A 136 -3.60 -5.66 15.63
CA LYS A 136 -4.02 -4.29 15.97
C LYS A 136 -4.45 -3.46 14.76
N TRP A 137 -3.93 -3.72 13.56
CA TRP A 137 -4.40 -3.05 12.33
C TRP A 137 -5.79 -3.55 11.92
N TYR A 138 -6.07 -4.83 12.18
CA TYR A 138 -7.37 -5.42 11.89
C TYR A 138 -8.48 -4.98 12.85
N LEU A 139 -8.17 -4.82 14.15
CA LEU A 139 -9.15 -4.39 15.17
C LEU A 139 -9.52 -2.89 15.11
N LYS A 140 -8.89 -2.11 14.22
CA LYS A 140 -9.13 -0.67 14.03
C LYS A 140 -9.87 -0.41 12.71
#